data_AF-A0A960YU64-F1
#
_entry.id   AF-A0A960YU64-F1
#
_cell.length_a   1.000
_cell.length_b   1.000
_cell.length_c   1.000
_cell.angle_alpha   90.00
_cell.angle_beta   90.00
_cell.angle_gamma   90.00
#
_symmetry.space_group_name_H-M   'P 1'
#
loop_
_entity.id
_entity.type
_entity.pdbx_description
1 polymer ?
#
loop_
_entity_poly.entity_id
_entity_poly.type
_entity_poly.pdbx_seq_one_letter_code
_entity_poly.pdbx_strand_id
1 'polypeptide(L)'
;MTTRQPCTLKEVEVRFDDLSNITDLVAQINSIYESDIEGNIQAMEDFIHDAMSWDLSLLDLDALQFYLSHMSFHREIVSEIITEARQVLIEERRSYVKRLVNYHKEFKRWVTNLEKNYAA
;
A
#
# COMPACT_ATOMS: atom_id res chain seq x y z
N MET A 1 -18.22 -12.60 1.51
CA MET A 1 -18.34 -12.12 2.91
C MET A 1 -18.00 -10.64 2.86
N THR A 2 -18.94 -9.75 3.19
CA THR A 2 -18.66 -8.31 3.23
C THR A 2 -17.88 -8.06 4.52
N THR A 3 -16.56 -7.91 4.42
CA THR A 3 -15.71 -7.54 5.55
C THR A 3 -16.18 -6.17 6.03
N ARG A 4 -16.50 -6.06 7.33
CA ARG A 4 -16.90 -4.79 7.93
C ARG A 4 -15.69 -3.84 7.91
N GLN A 5 -15.90 -2.60 7.46
CA GLN A 5 -14.88 -1.55 7.54
C GLN A 5 -14.46 -1.30 9.00
N PRO A 6 -13.16 -1.13 9.30
CA PRO A 6 -12.69 -0.73 10.63
C PRO A 6 -13.15 0.70 10.96
N CYS A 7 -13.58 0.94 12.20
CA CYS A 7 -14.06 2.27 12.62
C CYS A 7 -13.25 2.86 13.77
N THR A 8 -12.56 2.03 14.53
CA THR A 8 -11.72 2.45 15.67
C THR A 8 -10.24 2.42 15.32
N LEU A 9 -9.43 3.22 16.01
CA LEU A 9 -7.97 3.25 15.83
C LEU A 9 -7.36 1.83 15.85
N LYS A 10 -7.71 1.01 16.85
CA LYS A 10 -7.17 -0.35 17.01
C LYS A 10 -7.53 -1.27 15.83
N GLU A 11 -8.75 -1.15 15.29
CA GLU A 11 -9.14 -1.94 14.13
C GLU A 11 -8.40 -1.49 12.88
N VAL A 12 -8.16 -0.18 12.73
CA VAL A 12 -7.35 0.37 11.64
C VAL A 12 -5.90 -0.11 11.76
N GLU A 13 -5.29 -0.01 12.94
CA GLU A 13 -3.93 -0.51 13.21
C GLU A 13 -3.75 -1.96 12.76
N VAL A 14 -4.64 -2.86 13.19
CA VAL A 14 -4.60 -4.29 12.81
C VAL A 14 -4.64 -4.48 11.29
N ARG A 15 -5.42 -3.65 10.57
CA ARG A 15 -5.46 -3.73 9.11
C ARG A 15 -4.17 -3.23 8.49
N PHE A 16 -3.56 -2.17 9.01
CA PHE A 16 -2.30 -1.65 8.48
C PHE A 16 -1.08 -2.49 8.86
N ASP A 17 -1.17 -3.33 9.90
CA ASP A 17 -0.20 -4.41 10.14
C ASP A 17 -0.20 -5.40 8.95
N ASP A 18 -1.39 -5.75 8.41
CA ASP A 18 -1.49 -6.59 7.21
C ASP A 18 -0.80 -5.93 6.01
N LEU A 19 -1.04 -4.63 5.78
CA LEU A 19 -0.40 -3.88 4.69
C LEU A 19 1.12 -3.86 4.83
N SER A 20 1.63 -3.69 6.05
CA SER A 20 3.07 -3.66 6.33
C SER A 20 3.70 -5.01 5.98
N ASN A 21 3.10 -6.11 6.43
CA ASN A 21 3.54 -7.46 6.08
C ASN A 21 3.52 -7.73 4.57
N ILE A 22 2.45 -7.32 3.89
CA ILE A 22 2.34 -7.45 2.42
C ILE A 22 3.45 -6.64 1.72
N THR A 23 3.71 -5.43 2.21
CA THR A 23 4.73 -4.53 1.64
C THR A 23 6.13 -5.08 1.81
N ASP A 24 6.43 -5.67 2.97
CA ASP A 24 7.71 -6.35 3.22
C ASP A 24 7.93 -7.54 2.28
N LEU A 25 6.88 -8.30 1.99
CA LEU A 25 6.92 -9.40 1.03
C LEU A 25 7.16 -8.89 -0.40
N VAL A 26 6.57 -7.76 -0.77
CA VAL A 26 6.83 -7.11 -2.07
C VAL A 26 8.24 -6.51 -2.14
N ALA A 27 8.80 -6.02 -1.04
CA ALA A 27 10.18 -5.53 -1.00
C ALA A 27 11.21 -6.62 -1.39
N GLN A 28 10.85 -7.90 -1.22
CA GLN A 28 11.64 -9.04 -1.68
C GLN A 28 11.57 -9.28 -3.20
N ILE A 29 11.02 -8.35 -3.99
CA ILE A 29 10.85 -8.48 -5.45
C ILE A 29 12.14 -8.79 -6.20
N ASN A 30 13.33 -8.46 -5.68
CA ASN A 30 14.63 -8.83 -6.29
C ASN A 30 15.43 -9.83 -5.45
N SER A 31 14.82 -10.44 -4.43
CA SER A 31 15.44 -11.47 -3.61
C SER A 31 15.81 -12.70 -4.44
N ILE A 32 16.98 -13.30 -4.19
CA ILE A 32 17.42 -14.53 -4.87
C ILE A 32 16.59 -15.76 -4.49
N TYR A 33 15.79 -15.66 -3.43
CA TYR A 33 14.91 -16.73 -2.97
C TYR A 33 13.61 -16.76 -3.78
N GLU A 34 12.98 -17.93 -3.84
CA GLU A 34 11.67 -18.11 -4.47
C GLU A 34 10.61 -17.34 -3.66
N SER A 35 9.88 -16.45 -4.34
CA SER A 35 8.81 -15.66 -3.74
C SER A 35 7.63 -15.58 -4.70
N ASP A 36 6.42 -15.61 -4.16
CA ASP A 36 5.18 -15.38 -4.92
C ASP A 36 4.99 -13.88 -5.19
N ILE A 37 5.83 -13.31 -6.06
CA ILE A 37 5.83 -11.88 -6.38
C ILE A 37 4.46 -11.45 -6.91
N GLU A 38 3.85 -12.27 -7.76
CA GLU A 38 2.55 -11.99 -8.36
C GLU A 38 1.46 -11.93 -7.28
N GLY A 39 1.38 -12.95 -6.41
CA GLY A 39 0.44 -12.97 -5.30
C GLY A 39 0.64 -11.82 -4.32
N ASN A 40 1.90 -11.47 -4.01
CA ASN A 40 2.22 -10.38 -3.09
C ASN A 40 1.81 -9.01 -3.65
N ILE A 41 2.06 -8.75 -4.94
CA ILE A 41 1.61 -7.50 -5.58
C ILE A 41 0.09 -7.46 -5.67
N GLN A 42 -0.57 -8.58 -6.01
CA GLN A 42 -2.03 -8.64 -6.03
C GLN A 42 -2.62 -8.34 -4.65
N ALA A 43 -2.06 -8.93 -3.58
CA ALA A 43 -2.50 -8.67 -2.21
C ALA A 43 -2.36 -7.20 -1.81
N MET A 44 -1.28 -6.54 -2.25
CA MET A 44 -1.06 -5.10 -2.03
C MET A 44 -2.13 -4.26 -2.75
N GLU A 45 -2.41 -4.57 -4.01
CA GLU A 45 -3.43 -3.89 -4.80
C GLU A 45 -4.83 -4.08 -4.19
N ASP A 46 -5.16 -5.31 -3.79
CA ASP A 46 -6.45 -5.66 -3.18
C ASP A 46 -6.65 -4.94 -1.85
N PHE A 47 -5.63 -4.94 -0.98
CA PHE A 47 -5.69 -4.21 0.29
C PHE A 47 -5.97 -2.73 0.06
N ILE A 48 -5.24 -2.13 -0.88
CA ILE A 48 -5.32 -0.68 -1.11
C ILE A 48 -6.63 -0.33 -1.79
N HIS A 49 -7.14 -1.17 -2.68
CA HIS A 49 -8.47 -0.99 -3.24
C HIS A 49 -9.56 -1.05 -2.15
N ASP A 50 -9.47 -2.00 -1.22
CA ASP A 50 -10.36 -2.07 -0.05
C ASP A 50 -10.25 -0.79 0.79
N ALA A 51 -9.03 -0.40 1.17
CA ALA A 51 -8.79 0.78 1.99
C ALA A 51 -9.26 2.09 1.34
N MET A 52 -9.14 2.21 0.01
CA MET A 52 -9.64 3.36 -0.77
C MET A 52 -11.17 3.44 -0.79
N SER A 53 -11.86 2.33 -0.52
CA SER A 53 -13.33 2.26 -0.49
C SER A 53 -13.94 2.60 0.87
N TRP A 54 -13.10 2.77 1.90
CA TRP A 54 -13.56 3.09 3.25
C TRP A 54 -14.25 4.46 3.31
N ASP A 55 -15.39 4.52 3.97
CA ASP A 55 -16.05 5.78 4.34
C ASP A 55 -15.29 6.41 5.52
N LEU A 56 -14.43 7.37 5.20
CA LEU A 56 -13.57 8.04 6.18
C LEU A 56 -14.35 8.91 7.18
N SER A 57 -15.62 9.23 6.90
CA SER A 57 -16.47 9.96 7.86
C SER A 57 -16.88 9.10 9.07
N LEU A 58 -16.72 7.78 8.97
CA LEU A 58 -17.01 6.82 10.04
C LEU A 58 -15.80 6.55 10.95
N LEU A 59 -14.62 7.06 10.59
CA LEU A 59 -13.42 6.96 11.42
C LEU A 59 -13.45 8.03 12.51
N ASP A 60 -13.07 7.66 13.73
CA ASP A 60 -12.74 8.66 14.74
C ASP A 60 -11.49 9.47 14.33
N LEU A 61 -11.23 10.60 15.01
CA LEU A 61 -10.16 11.52 14.62
C LEU A 61 -8.78 10.84 14.64
N ASP A 62 -8.51 10.01 15.64
CA ASP A 62 -7.22 9.34 15.80
C ASP A 62 -7.04 8.27 14.72
N ALA A 63 -8.09 7.50 14.43
CA ALA A 63 -8.12 6.50 13.36
C ALA A 63 -7.95 7.15 11.97
N LEU A 64 -8.58 8.31 11.73
CA LEU A 64 -8.44 9.06 10.49
C LEU A 64 -7.00 9.59 10.34
N GLN A 65 -6.42 10.18 11.38
CA GLN A 65 -5.04 10.65 11.35
C GLN A 65 -4.05 9.50 11.10
N PHE A 66 -4.26 8.37 11.78
CA PHE A 66 -3.47 7.16 11.59
C PHE A 66 -3.56 6.66 10.15
N TYR A 67 -4.78 6.54 9.62
CA TYR A 67 -5.04 6.14 8.23
C TYR A 67 -4.31 7.04 7.23
N LEU A 68 -4.45 8.36 7.36
CA LEU A 68 -3.81 9.34 6.47
C LEU A 68 -2.28 9.22 6.52
N SER A 69 -1.72 9.15 7.73
CA SER A 69 -0.28 9.01 7.93
C SER A 69 0.26 7.74 7.27
N HIS A 70 -0.44 6.62 7.41
CA HIS A 70 -0.03 5.35 6.82
C HIS A 70 -0.16 5.33 5.31
N MET A 71 -1.18 5.98 4.74
CA MET A 71 -1.30 6.11 3.28
C MET A 71 -0.15 6.92 2.68
N SER A 72 0.25 8.01 3.34
CA SER A 72 1.42 8.78 2.95
C SER A 72 2.72 7.98 3.12
N PHE A 73 2.85 7.23 4.21
CA PHE A 73 4.03 6.40 4.46
C PHE A 73 4.17 5.28 3.43
N HIS A 74 3.09 4.54 3.15
CA HIS A 74 3.06 3.47 2.15
C HIS A 74 3.49 3.97 0.77
N ARG A 75 3.06 5.18 0.39
CA ARG A 75 3.48 5.81 -0.86
C ARG A 75 4.99 5.95 -0.96
N GLU A 76 5.65 6.41 0.10
CA GLU A 76 7.11 6.58 0.12
C GLU A 76 7.82 5.22 0.09
N ILE A 77 7.38 4.25 0.91
CA ILE A 77 7.98 2.90 0.94
C ILE A 77 7.91 2.22 -0.42
N VAL A 78 6.76 2.28 -1.11
CA VAL A 78 6.64 1.70 -2.45
C VAL A 78 7.57 2.40 -3.45
N SER A 79 7.77 3.72 -3.32
CA SER A 79 8.74 4.46 -4.13
C SER A 79 10.18 4.00 -3.89
N GLU A 80 10.55 3.71 -2.64
CA GLU A 80 11.85 3.15 -2.27
C GLU A 80 12.04 1.75 -2.85
N ILE A 81 11.07 0.85 -2.66
CA ILE A 81 11.09 -0.52 -3.23
C ILE A 81 11.29 -0.47 -4.75
N ILE A 82 10.57 0.40 -5.46
CA ILE A 82 10.73 0.57 -6.91
C ILE A 82 12.15 1.05 -7.27
N THR A 83 12.69 1.98 -6.49
CA THR A 83 14.01 2.55 -6.73
C THR A 83 15.10 1.49 -6.56
N GLU A 84 15.06 0.74 -5.46
CA GLU A 84 15.95 -0.38 -5.20
C GLU A 84 15.80 -1.47 -6.26
N ALA A 85 14.56 -1.81 -6.62
CA ALA A 85 14.29 -2.84 -7.60
C ALA A 85 14.88 -2.52 -9.00
N ARG A 86 14.93 -1.22 -9.34
CA ARG A 86 15.52 -0.75 -10.60
C ARG A 86 17.05 -0.72 -10.58
N GLN A 87 17.68 -0.59 -9.41
CA GLN A 87 19.14 -0.62 -9.27
C GLN A 87 19.71 -2.02 -9.51
N VAL A 88 18.99 -3.05 -9.09
CA VAL A 88 19.39 -4.46 -9.20
C VAL A 88 18.39 -5.21 -10.09
N LEU A 89 18.09 -4.66 -11.27
CA LEU A 89 17.01 -5.17 -12.11
C LEU A 89 17.30 -6.60 -12.61
N ILE A 90 16.51 -7.56 -12.15
CA ILE A 90 16.44 -8.91 -12.69
C ILE A 90 15.47 -8.90 -13.88
N GLU A 91 15.94 -9.30 -15.07
CA GLU A 91 15.20 -9.13 -16.33
C GLU A 91 13.84 -9.84 -16.30
N GLU A 92 13.81 -11.05 -15.74
CA GLU A 92 12.62 -11.88 -15.57
C GLU A 92 11.56 -11.22 -14.68
N ARG A 93 11.97 -10.26 -13.84
CA ARG A 93 11.10 -9.57 -12.88
C ARG A 93 10.68 -8.17 -13.35
N ARG A 94 11.16 -7.73 -14.53
CA ARG A 94 10.88 -6.41 -15.11
C ARG A 94 9.38 -6.11 -15.22
N SER A 95 8.56 -7.11 -15.55
CA SER A 95 7.10 -6.96 -15.64
C SER A 95 6.48 -6.58 -14.29
N TYR A 96 6.90 -7.23 -13.21
CA TYR A 96 6.44 -6.94 -11.84
C TYR A 96 6.88 -5.56 -11.38
N VAL A 97 8.12 -5.17 -11.63
CA VAL A 97 8.60 -3.79 -11.33
C VAL A 97 7.78 -2.75 -12.09
N LYS A 98 7.43 -3.02 -13.36
CA LYS A 98 6.56 -2.14 -14.15
C LYS A 98 5.15 -2.04 -13.56
N ARG A 99 4.59 -3.14 -13.05
CA ARG A 99 3.30 -3.17 -12.35
C ARG A 99 3.35 -2.30 -11.09
N LEU A 100 4.37 -2.45 -10.25
CA LEU A 100 4.58 -1.59 -9.07
C LEU A 100 4.68 -0.11 -9.43
N VAL A 101 5.37 0.23 -10.52
CA VAL A 101 5.47 1.63 -10.99
C VAL A 101 4.10 2.21 -11.36
N ASN A 102 3.26 1.43 -12.04
CA ASN A 102 1.92 1.85 -12.40
C ASN A 102 1.05 2.02 -11.15
N TYR A 103 1.06 1.00 -10.27
CA TYR A 103 0.41 1.04 -8.97
C TYR A 103 0.78 2.30 -8.18
N HIS A 104 2.08 2.56 -7.99
CA HIS A 104 2.57 3.73 -7.25
C HIS A 104 2.12 5.05 -7.89
N LYS A 105 2.10 5.15 -9.22
CA LYS A 105 1.67 6.37 -9.92
C LYS A 105 0.20 6.68 -9.67
N GLU A 106 -0.66 5.66 -9.72
CA GLU A 106 -2.09 5.80 -9.48
C GLU A 106 -2.36 6.09 -8.01
N PHE A 107 -1.74 5.31 -7.11
CA PHE A 107 -1.84 5.48 -5.68
C PHE A 107 -1.37 6.87 -5.22
N LYS A 108 -0.18 7.32 -5.67
CA LYS A 108 0.34 8.66 -5.36
C LYS A 108 -0.64 9.76 -5.75
N ARG A 109 -1.24 9.68 -6.94
CA ARG A 109 -2.24 10.66 -7.38
C ARG A 109 -3.44 10.69 -6.45
N TRP A 110 -3.91 9.51 -6.03
CA TRP A 110 -5.03 9.40 -5.12
C TRP A 110 -4.68 9.93 -3.72
N VAL A 111 -3.56 9.53 -3.13
CA VAL A 111 -3.08 10.03 -1.82
C VAL A 111 -2.92 11.55 -1.83
N THR A 112 -2.33 12.14 -2.88
CA THR A 112 -2.21 13.60 -2.98
C THR A 112 -3.56 14.32 -3.00
N ASN A 113 -4.59 13.72 -3.58
CA ASN A 113 -5.95 14.29 -3.54
C ASN A 113 -6.60 14.10 -2.17
N LEU A 114 -6.37 12.95 -1.54
CA LEU A 114 -6.83 12.65 -0.19
C LEU A 114 -6.24 13.65 0.82
N GLU A 115 -4.92 13.83 0.82
CA GLU A 115 -4.22 14.79 1.68
C GLU A 115 -4.81 16.20 1.52
N LYS A 116 -5.12 16.65 0.31
CA LYS A 116 -5.76 17.97 0.08
C LYS A 116 -7.15 18.09 0.70
N ASN A 117 -7.91 17.00 0.75
CA ASN A 117 -9.26 17.01 1.29
C ASN A 117 -9.29 17.01 2.82
N TYR A 118 -8.23 16.50 3.46
CA TYR A 118 -8.17 16.31 4.92
C TYR A 118 -7.07 17.14 5.61
N ALA A 119 -6.24 17.88 4.88
CA ALA A 119 -5.21 18.77 5.44
C ALA A 119 -5.75 20.14 5.92
N ALA A 120 -6.91 20.15 6.61
CA ALA A 120 -7.51 21.36 7.18
C ALA A 120 -7.33 21.43 8.70
#